data_AF-A0AAC9R2Y3-F1
#
_entry.id   AF-A0AAC9R2Y3-F1
#
_cell.length_a   1.000
_cell.length_b   1.000
_cell.length_c   1.000
_cell.angle_alpha   90.00
_cell.angle_beta   90.00
_cell.angle_gamma   90.00
#
_symmetry.space_group_name_H-M   'P 1'
#
loop_
_entity.id
_entity.type
_entity.pdbx_description
1 polymer ?
#
loop_
_entity_poly.entity_id
_entity_poly.type
_entity_poly.pdbx_seq_one_letter_code
_entity_poly.pdbx_strand_id
1 'polypeptide(L)'
;MSEKLKTIKELADELGVSKQGIRYHMKSIPQKELKKNNKGIVVLNIEQQNFIKGKAKSDTAVSGKSDTAVSGKSDTTVSGKSDTTVSGKSDTAVSGKSDTAVSGKSDTVVRYKQEISFLEEKNLLKDNQIDYLKQQIKNYENQVNNLIEVQKQTQNLLDQQQRLALQDKKLLEEYKAENDSLKALKMPTEDTKEEQVEHQPQEKLEALKSEIKTLQEQLNEQATMEPQEAPRKWWKFWK
;
A
#
# COMPACT_ATOMS: atom_id res chain seq x y z
N MET A 1 -5.58 1.78 -8.26
CA MET A 1 -5.42 0.39 -8.74
C MET A 1 -6.74 -0.34 -8.53
N SER A 2 -7.49 -0.67 -9.58
CA SER A 2 -8.75 -1.40 -9.43
C SER A 2 -8.47 -2.83 -8.99
N GLU A 3 -9.02 -3.25 -7.84
CA GLU A 3 -8.94 -4.64 -7.37
C GLU A 3 -9.57 -5.56 -8.44
N LYS A 4 -8.77 -6.42 -9.07
CA LYS A 4 -9.26 -7.39 -10.06
C LYS A 4 -9.96 -8.55 -9.34
N LEU A 5 -11.26 -8.40 -9.13
CA LEU A 5 -12.12 -9.41 -8.52
C LEU A 5 -12.49 -10.49 -9.55
N LYS A 6 -12.53 -11.76 -9.11
CA LYS A 6 -12.97 -12.88 -9.96
C LYS A 6 -14.05 -13.70 -9.27
N THR A 7 -14.98 -14.22 -10.05
CA THR A 7 -15.97 -15.19 -9.56
C THR A 7 -15.35 -16.57 -9.39
N ILE A 8 -16.01 -17.43 -8.60
CA ILE A 8 -15.67 -18.86 -8.46
C ILE A 8 -15.56 -19.55 -9.82
N LYS A 9 -16.44 -19.18 -10.76
CA LYS A 9 -16.48 -19.76 -12.11
C LYS A 9 -15.22 -19.38 -12.89
N GLU A 10 -14.88 -18.10 -12.95
CA GLU A 10 -13.69 -17.64 -13.68
C GLU A 10 -12.39 -18.22 -13.10
N LEU A 11 -12.30 -18.33 -11.78
CA LEU A 11 -11.14 -18.94 -11.13
C LEU A 11 -11.05 -20.45 -11.39
N ALA A 12 -12.18 -21.15 -11.44
CA ALA A 12 -12.24 -22.57 -11.79
C ALA A 12 -11.80 -22.81 -13.24
N ASP A 13 -12.31 -21.99 -14.17
CA ASP A 13 -11.98 -22.05 -15.59
C ASP A 13 -10.48 -21.73 -15.84
N GLU A 14 -9.89 -20.78 -15.10
CA GLU A 14 -8.44 -20.47 -15.17
C GLU A 14 -7.56 -21.62 -14.65
N LEU A 15 -7.99 -22.30 -13.59
CA LEU A 15 -7.21 -23.34 -12.94
C LEU A 15 -7.47 -24.75 -13.51
N GLY A 16 -8.43 -24.90 -14.43
CA GLY A 16 -8.82 -26.20 -14.97
C GLY A 16 -9.42 -27.15 -13.92
N VAL A 17 -9.98 -26.61 -12.84
CA VAL A 17 -10.56 -27.39 -11.74
C VAL A 17 -12.07 -27.19 -11.64
N SER A 18 -12.76 -28.09 -10.94
CA SER A 18 -14.20 -27.95 -10.77
C SER A 18 -14.56 -26.76 -9.86
N LYS A 19 -15.71 -26.11 -10.12
CA LYS A 19 -16.27 -25.07 -9.24
C LYS A 19 -16.42 -25.56 -7.79
N GLN A 20 -16.65 -26.85 -7.60
CA GLN A 20 -16.77 -27.47 -6.30
C GLN A 20 -15.41 -27.59 -5.59
N GLY A 21 -14.32 -27.87 -6.32
CA GLY A 21 -12.96 -27.84 -5.79
C GLY A 21 -12.60 -26.46 -5.26
N ILE A 22 -12.93 -25.40 -6.01
CA ILE A 22 -12.76 -24.01 -5.53
C ILE A 22 -13.59 -23.74 -4.27
N ARG A 23 -14.86 -24.18 -4.22
CA ARG A 23 -15.72 -24.01 -3.04
C ARG A 23 -15.19 -24.76 -1.82
N TYR A 24 -14.61 -25.93 -2.01
CA TYR A 24 -14.01 -26.73 -0.93
C TYR A 24 -12.87 -25.96 -0.26
N HIS A 25 -11.93 -25.42 -1.03
CA HIS A 25 -10.84 -24.60 -0.50
C HIS A 25 -11.31 -23.27 0.08
N MET A 26 -12.41 -22.73 -0.44
CA MET A 26 -13.02 -21.52 0.09
C MET A 26 -13.67 -21.69 1.47
N LYS A 27 -14.06 -22.91 1.87
CA LYS A 27 -14.53 -23.15 3.25
C LYS A 27 -13.46 -22.83 4.30
N SER A 28 -12.18 -22.87 3.91
CA SER A 28 -11.06 -22.48 4.77
C SER A 28 -10.86 -20.96 4.88
N ILE A 29 -11.59 -20.16 4.10
CA ILE A 29 -11.52 -18.69 4.11
C ILE A 29 -12.67 -18.16 5.00
N PRO A 30 -12.41 -17.17 5.87
CA PRO A 30 -13.46 -16.56 6.69
C PRO A 30 -14.57 -15.97 5.81
N GLN A 31 -15.80 -16.46 6.00
CA GLN A 31 -16.96 -16.05 5.19
C GLN A 31 -17.36 -14.58 5.39
N LYS A 32 -16.89 -13.94 6.47
CA LYS A 32 -17.16 -12.53 6.82
C LYS A 32 -16.53 -11.53 5.84
N GLU A 33 -15.56 -11.97 5.03
CA GLU A 33 -14.79 -11.11 4.11
C GLU A 33 -15.16 -11.33 2.63
N LEU A 34 -16.23 -12.09 2.36
CA LEU A 34 -16.66 -12.36 0.99
C LEU A 34 -17.48 -11.18 0.44
N LYS A 35 -16.89 -10.50 -0.54
CA LYS A 35 -17.59 -9.47 -1.32
C LYS A 35 -18.56 -10.14 -2.30
N LYS A 36 -19.71 -9.50 -2.53
CA LYS A 36 -20.67 -9.86 -3.59
C LYS A 36 -20.71 -8.76 -4.62
N ASN A 37 -20.87 -9.12 -5.89
CA ASN A 37 -21.10 -8.14 -6.95
C ASN A 37 -22.57 -7.69 -7.01
N ASN A 38 -22.87 -6.73 -7.89
CA ASN A 38 -24.22 -6.18 -8.11
C ASN A 38 -25.27 -7.23 -8.53
N LYS A 39 -24.84 -8.46 -8.87
CA LYS A 39 -25.69 -9.60 -9.24
C LYS A 39 -25.82 -10.62 -8.10
N GLY A 40 -25.34 -10.30 -6.90
CA GLY A 40 -25.37 -11.18 -5.72
C GLY A 40 -24.38 -12.35 -5.74
N ILE A 41 -23.49 -12.40 -6.73
CA ILE A 41 -22.51 -13.49 -6.88
C ILE A 41 -21.27 -13.19 -6.03
N VAL A 42 -20.80 -14.20 -5.31
CA VAL A 42 -19.55 -14.13 -4.52
C VAL A 42 -18.35 -13.92 -5.44
N VAL A 43 -17.59 -12.87 -5.15
CA VAL A 43 -16.36 -12.50 -5.85
C VAL A 43 -15.17 -12.55 -4.91
N LEU A 44 -14.04 -12.98 -5.44
CA LEU A 44 -12.80 -13.23 -4.71
C LEU A 44 -11.79 -12.13 -4.97
N ASN A 45 -11.19 -11.60 -3.91
CA ASN A 45 -10.05 -10.70 -4.02
C ASN A 45 -8.78 -11.47 -4.46
N ILE A 46 -7.72 -10.72 -4.75
CA ILE A 46 -6.46 -11.29 -5.26
C ILE A 46 -5.82 -12.24 -4.23
N GLU A 47 -5.93 -11.93 -2.93
CA GLU A 47 -5.37 -12.76 -1.85
C GLU A 47 -6.09 -14.10 -1.73
N GLN A 48 -7.42 -14.10 -1.75
CA GLN A 48 -8.27 -15.28 -1.75
C GLN A 48 -8.02 -16.13 -2.99
N GLN A 49 -7.86 -15.51 -4.17
CA GLN A 49 -7.50 -16.20 -5.40
C GLN A 49 -6.14 -16.92 -5.28
N ASN A 50 -5.11 -16.24 -4.75
CA ASN A 50 -3.77 -16.81 -4.59
C ASN A 50 -3.76 -17.97 -3.57
N PHE A 51 -4.49 -17.84 -2.46
CA PHE A 51 -4.65 -18.90 -1.47
C PHE A 51 -5.28 -20.15 -2.06
N ILE A 52 -6.38 -19.99 -2.82
CA ILE A 52 -7.07 -21.10 -3.49
C ILE A 52 -6.18 -21.73 -4.57
N LYS A 53 -5.46 -20.91 -5.34
CA LYS A 53 -4.52 -21.38 -6.39
C LYS A 53 -3.38 -22.20 -5.81
N GLY A 54 -2.89 -21.86 -4.61
CA GLY A 54 -1.89 -22.64 -3.89
C GLY A 54 -2.40 -24.03 -3.52
N LYS A 55 -3.60 -24.13 -2.93
CA LYS A 55 -4.21 -25.41 -2.52
C LYS A 55 -4.64 -26.29 -3.69
N ALA A 56 -5.25 -25.70 -4.72
CA ALA A 56 -5.68 -26.48 -5.89
C ALA A 56 -4.48 -27.15 -6.61
N LYS A 57 -3.32 -26.49 -6.61
CA LYS A 57 -2.08 -27.04 -7.19
C LYS A 57 -1.45 -28.15 -6.34
N SER A 58 -1.51 -28.05 -5.00
CA SER A 58 -0.97 -29.10 -4.13
C SER A 58 -1.78 -30.40 -4.24
N ASP A 59 -3.09 -30.31 -4.41
CA ASP A 59 -3.97 -31.48 -4.50
C ASP A 59 -3.83 -32.20 -5.85
N THR A 60 -3.39 -31.50 -6.90
CA THR A 60 -3.12 -32.09 -8.22
C THR A 60 -1.78 -32.86 -8.24
N ALA A 61 -0.82 -32.49 -7.39
CA ALA A 61 0.49 -33.14 -7.32
C ALA A 61 0.47 -34.49 -6.56
N VAL A 62 -0.56 -34.78 -5.76
CA VAL A 62 -0.63 -35.98 -4.90
C VAL A 62 -1.47 -37.12 -5.51
N SER A 63 -2.09 -36.92 -6.67
CA SER A 63 -2.93 -37.93 -7.35
C SER A 63 -2.28 -38.61 -8.57
N GLY A 64 -1.00 -38.34 -8.84
CA GLY A 64 -0.29 -38.88 -10.01
C GLY A 64 0.17 -40.34 -9.88
N LYS A 65 -0.75 -41.30 -9.71
CA LYS A 65 -0.64 -42.71 -10.16
C LYS A 65 -1.92 -43.48 -9.80
N SER A 66 -2.93 -43.36 -10.65
CA SER A 66 -3.85 -44.48 -10.86
C SER A 66 -3.93 -44.71 -12.35
N ASP A 67 -3.17 -45.69 -12.82
CA ASP A 67 -3.35 -46.23 -14.17
C ASP A 67 -4.72 -46.89 -14.21
N THR A 68 -5.71 -46.16 -14.76
CA THR A 68 -6.91 -46.77 -15.31
C THR A 68 -6.82 -46.65 -16.81
N ALA A 69 -6.17 -47.63 -17.44
CA ALA A 69 -6.29 -47.89 -18.87
C ALA A 69 -6.94 -49.26 -19.03
N VAL A 70 -8.28 -49.25 -19.12
CA VAL A 70 -9.06 -50.34 -19.73
C VAL A 70 -8.86 -50.26 -21.24
N SER A 71 -8.22 -51.26 -21.84
CA SER A 71 -8.32 -51.57 -23.29
C SER A 71 -7.36 -52.70 -23.67
N GLY A 72 -7.89 -53.88 -24.02
CA GLY A 72 -7.09 -54.94 -24.66
C GLY A 72 -7.74 -56.31 -24.70
N LYS A 73 -8.73 -56.50 -25.57
CA LYS A 73 -9.27 -57.80 -26.01
C LYS A 73 -8.18 -58.64 -26.69
N SER A 74 -8.06 -59.92 -26.34
CA SER A 74 -8.27 -61.07 -27.27
C SER A 74 -7.98 -62.43 -26.60
N ASP A 75 -8.93 -63.36 -26.75
CA ASP A 75 -8.86 -64.80 -26.49
C ASP A 75 -7.72 -65.52 -27.23
N THR A 76 -7.13 -66.57 -26.63
CA THR A 76 -6.82 -67.84 -27.33
C THR A 76 -6.51 -69.02 -26.39
N THR A 77 -7.40 -70.01 -26.46
CA THR A 77 -7.35 -71.47 -26.24
C THR A 77 -6.07 -72.22 -25.78
N VAL A 78 -6.29 -73.11 -24.80
CA VAL A 78 -6.02 -74.57 -24.77
C VAL A 78 -4.63 -75.12 -25.16
N SER A 79 -3.95 -75.77 -24.21
CA SER A 79 -3.60 -77.23 -24.21
C SER A 79 -2.33 -77.51 -23.40
N GLY A 80 -2.27 -78.66 -22.73
CA GLY A 80 -1.00 -79.24 -22.25
C GLY A 80 -1.05 -79.94 -20.89
N LYS A 81 -1.70 -81.11 -20.83
CA LYS A 81 -1.55 -82.12 -19.77
C LYS A 81 -0.09 -82.57 -19.65
N SER A 82 0.38 -82.74 -18.42
CA SER A 82 0.90 -84.03 -17.95
C SER A 82 1.07 -84.03 -16.43
N ASP A 83 0.33 -84.93 -15.77
CA ASP A 83 0.53 -85.36 -14.40
C ASP A 83 1.91 -86.00 -14.23
N THR A 84 2.60 -85.64 -13.15
CA THR A 84 3.52 -86.53 -12.45
C THR A 84 3.41 -86.28 -10.95
N THR A 85 2.71 -87.19 -10.29
CA THR A 85 2.80 -87.40 -8.85
C THR A 85 4.23 -87.78 -8.50
N VAL A 86 4.78 -87.23 -7.40
CA VAL A 86 5.35 -88.00 -6.27
C VAL A 86 5.93 -87.04 -5.21
N SER A 87 5.38 -87.20 -4.01
CA SER A 87 5.92 -87.02 -2.66
C SER A 87 6.70 -85.75 -2.29
N GLY A 88 6.16 -85.06 -1.28
CA GLY A 88 6.93 -84.16 -0.42
C GLY A 88 6.04 -83.52 0.64
N LYS A 89 5.83 -84.23 1.76
CA LYS A 89 5.18 -83.71 2.98
C LYS A 89 5.85 -82.39 3.43
N SER A 90 5.06 -81.35 3.69
CA SER A 90 5.00 -80.68 5.00
C SER A 90 3.97 -79.54 5.00
N ASP A 91 2.92 -79.77 5.80
CA ASP A 91 2.26 -78.87 6.73
C ASP A 91 1.65 -77.54 6.23
N THR A 92 0.33 -77.64 6.09
CA THR A 92 -0.64 -76.54 6.14
C THR A 92 -0.57 -75.82 7.49
N ALA A 93 0.27 -74.79 7.59
CA ALA A 93 0.17 -73.80 8.66
C ALA A 93 -0.73 -72.64 8.21
N VAL A 94 -2.04 -72.81 8.37
CA VAL A 94 -2.93 -71.68 8.58
C VAL A 94 -2.67 -71.19 10.00
N SER A 95 -1.82 -70.17 10.14
CA SER A 95 -1.76 -69.36 11.34
C SER A 95 -2.09 -67.91 10.97
N GLY A 96 -3.37 -67.59 11.12
CA GLY A 96 -3.82 -66.21 11.14
C GLY A 96 -3.22 -65.51 12.36
N LYS A 97 -2.22 -64.67 12.12
CA LYS A 97 -1.89 -63.50 12.96
C LYS A 97 -1.41 -62.38 12.05
N SER A 98 -2.35 -61.70 11.40
CA SER A 98 -2.12 -60.32 11.00
C SER A 98 -2.17 -59.46 12.26
N ASP A 99 -1.05 -59.39 12.99
CA ASP A 99 -0.83 -58.30 13.92
C ASP A 99 -0.75 -57.03 13.09
N THR A 100 -1.88 -56.32 13.03
CA THR A 100 -1.90 -54.93 12.58
C THR A 100 -1.28 -54.12 13.70
N ALA A 101 0.05 -54.12 13.76
CA ALA A 101 0.79 -53.19 14.60
C ALA A 101 0.48 -51.78 14.09
N VAL A 102 -0.44 -51.11 14.80
CA VAL A 102 -0.77 -49.70 14.62
C VAL A 102 0.51 -48.88 14.80
N SER A 103 1.21 -48.56 13.71
CA SER A 103 2.32 -47.60 13.69
C SER A 103 1.82 -46.14 13.82
N GLY A 104 0.50 -45.93 13.88
CA GLY A 104 -0.12 -44.61 13.75
C GLY A 104 0.02 -43.65 14.94
N LYS A 105 0.57 -44.04 16.10
CA LYS A 105 0.67 -43.12 17.25
C LYS A 105 1.97 -42.33 17.27
N SER A 106 3.12 -42.98 17.09
CA SER A 106 4.43 -42.31 17.12
C SER A 106 4.60 -41.37 15.93
N ASP A 107 4.20 -41.79 14.72
CA ASP A 107 4.32 -40.96 13.50
C ASP A 107 3.44 -39.72 13.56
N THR A 108 2.26 -39.79 14.18
CA THR A 108 1.39 -38.61 14.35
C THR A 108 1.95 -37.62 15.35
N VAL A 109 2.51 -38.07 16.47
CA VAL A 109 3.10 -37.19 17.49
C VAL A 109 4.32 -36.47 16.93
N VAL A 110 5.18 -37.17 16.17
CA VAL A 110 6.33 -36.55 15.49
C VAL A 110 5.87 -35.54 14.44
N ARG A 111 4.84 -35.85 13.65
CA ARG A 111 4.26 -34.92 12.67
C ARG A 111 3.67 -33.66 13.33
N TYR A 112 2.89 -33.81 14.40
CA TYR A 112 2.31 -32.66 15.11
C TYR A 112 3.39 -31.77 15.74
N LYS A 113 4.45 -32.37 16.32
CA LYS A 113 5.57 -31.60 16.87
C LYS A 113 6.31 -30.80 15.79
N GLN A 114 6.54 -31.40 14.62
CA GLN A 114 7.17 -30.72 13.48
C GLN A 114 6.31 -29.57 12.94
N GLU A 115 5.00 -29.77 12.87
CA GLU A 115 4.06 -28.72 12.43
C GLU A 115 4.02 -27.56 13.44
N ILE A 116 4.01 -27.85 14.74
CA ILE A 116 4.06 -26.84 15.80
C ILE A 116 5.35 -26.01 15.71
N SER A 117 6.52 -26.65 15.59
CA SER A 117 7.79 -25.93 15.47
C SER A 117 7.85 -25.04 14.23
N PHE A 118 7.29 -25.50 13.11
CA PHE A 118 7.22 -24.71 11.88
C PHE A 118 6.28 -23.50 12.02
N LEU A 119 5.15 -23.67 12.71
CA LEU A 119 4.22 -22.58 13.00
C LEU A 119 4.84 -21.55 13.96
N GLU A 120 5.57 -22.00 14.98
CA GLU A 120 6.30 -21.14 15.92
C GLU A 120 7.37 -20.30 15.21
N GLU A 121 8.19 -20.92 14.34
CA GLU A 121 9.20 -20.22 13.56
C GLU A 121 8.58 -19.17 12.63
N LYS A 122 7.48 -19.52 11.96
CA LYS A 122 6.72 -18.60 11.11
C LYS A 122 6.13 -17.44 11.90
N ASN A 123 5.65 -17.67 13.12
CA ASN A 123 5.13 -16.61 13.98
C ASN A 123 6.25 -15.67 14.44
N LEU A 124 7.40 -16.20 14.85
CA LEU A 124 8.56 -15.39 15.21
C LEU A 124 9.04 -14.50 14.05
N LEU A 125 9.04 -15.05 12.83
CA LEU A 125 9.40 -14.29 11.63
C LEU A 125 8.42 -13.14 11.37
N LYS A 126 7.11 -13.39 11.57
CA LYS A 126 6.08 -12.34 11.48
C LYS A 126 6.25 -11.30 12.58
N ASP A 127 6.56 -11.70 13.81
CA ASP A 127 6.73 -10.79 14.93
C ASP A 127 7.93 -9.86 14.70
N ASN A 128 9.05 -10.39 14.19
CA ASN A 128 10.20 -9.60 13.78
C ASN A 128 9.85 -8.60 12.66
N GLN A 129 9.05 -9.03 11.69
CA GLN A 129 8.58 -8.15 10.62
C GLN A 129 7.66 -7.05 11.16
N ILE A 130 6.79 -7.38 12.11
CA ILE A 130 5.91 -6.43 12.79
C ILE A 130 6.75 -5.40 13.57
N ASP A 131 7.77 -5.82 14.30
CA ASP A 131 8.59 -4.91 15.10
C ASP A 131 9.43 -3.96 14.23
N TYR A 132 9.97 -4.45 13.11
CA TYR A 132 10.61 -3.59 12.12
C TYR A 132 9.63 -2.51 11.59
N LEU A 133 8.42 -2.92 11.20
CA LEU A 133 7.40 -2.00 10.71
C LEU A 133 6.97 -0.98 11.78
N LYS A 134 6.82 -1.40 13.05
CA LYS A 134 6.52 -0.49 14.17
C LYS A 134 7.61 0.56 14.34
N GLN A 135 8.88 0.16 14.27
CA GLN A 135 10.00 1.10 14.38
C GLN A 135 10.01 2.10 13.22
N GLN A 136 9.67 1.64 12.02
CA GLN A 136 9.53 2.49 10.85
C GLN A 136 8.38 3.50 11.01
N ILE A 137 7.22 3.05 11.49
CA ILE A 137 6.06 3.91 11.79
C ILE A 137 6.46 4.97 12.81
N LYS A 138 7.12 4.60 13.91
CA LYS A 138 7.57 5.54 14.95
C LYS A 138 8.51 6.62 14.40
N ASN A 139 9.39 6.26 13.48
CA ASN A 139 10.27 7.23 12.83
C ASN A 139 9.46 8.21 11.97
N TYR A 140 8.51 7.72 11.18
CA TYR A 140 7.64 8.58 10.38
C TYR A 140 6.73 9.46 11.24
N GLU A 141 6.20 8.96 12.36
CA GLU A 141 5.43 9.76 13.32
C GLU A 141 6.26 10.93 13.88
N ASN A 142 7.52 10.68 14.25
CA ASN A 142 8.42 11.74 14.69
C ASN A 142 8.69 12.79 13.60
N GLN A 143 8.91 12.34 12.35
CA GLN A 143 9.07 13.25 11.21
C GLN A 143 7.83 14.11 11.00
N VAL A 144 6.65 13.50 11.05
CA VAL A 144 5.36 14.20 10.92
C VAL A 144 5.18 15.22 12.04
N ASN A 145 5.48 14.86 13.29
CA ASN A 145 5.37 15.79 14.43
C ASN A 145 6.28 17.01 14.27
N ASN A 146 7.53 16.79 13.85
CA ASN A 146 8.46 17.90 13.57
C ASN A 146 7.94 18.81 12.45
N LEU A 147 7.37 18.25 11.39
CA LEU A 147 6.78 19.02 10.28
C LEU A 147 5.56 19.84 10.75
N ILE A 148 4.71 19.26 11.59
CA ILE A 148 3.56 19.95 12.18
C ILE A 148 4.02 21.13 13.04
N GLU A 149 5.09 20.97 13.82
CA GLU A 149 5.62 22.03 14.66
C GLU A 149 6.17 23.21 13.83
N VAL A 150 6.93 22.92 12.77
CA VAL A 150 7.39 23.94 11.82
C VAL A 150 6.21 24.63 11.14
N GLN A 151 5.18 23.89 10.72
CA GLN A 151 3.97 24.46 10.13
C GLN A 151 3.24 25.40 11.09
N LYS A 152 3.19 25.06 12.39
CA LYS A 152 2.60 25.91 13.41
C LYS A 152 3.40 27.20 13.60
N GLN A 153 4.73 27.12 13.58
CA GLN A 153 5.61 28.29 13.67
C GLN A 153 5.42 29.22 12.46
N THR A 154 5.36 28.69 11.25
CA THR A 154 5.16 29.49 10.03
C THR A 154 3.77 30.13 9.98
N GLN A 155 2.72 29.43 10.42
CA GLN A 155 1.39 30.03 10.56
C GLN A 155 1.38 31.18 11.57
N ASN A 156 2.05 31.04 12.71
CA ASN A 156 2.13 32.14 13.69
C ASN A 156 2.83 33.37 13.10
N LEU A 157 3.94 33.17 12.38
CA LEU A 157 4.65 34.28 11.73
C LEU A 157 3.79 34.94 10.65
N LEU A 158 3.04 34.16 9.87
CA LEU A 158 2.11 34.67 8.87
C LEU A 158 1.00 35.52 9.51
N ASP A 159 0.41 35.06 10.60
CA ASP A 159 -0.59 35.81 11.35
C ASP A 159 -0.03 37.11 11.92
N GLN A 160 1.22 37.09 12.43
CA GLN A 160 1.91 38.30 12.88
C GLN A 160 2.10 39.30 11.73
N GLN A 161 2.56 38.83 10.57
CA GLN A 161 2.76 39.67 9.40
C GLN A 161 1.45 40.30 8.91
N GLN A 162 0.34 39.54 8.93
CA GLN A 162 -0.98 40.07 8.58
C GLN A 162 -1.44 41.16 9.55
N ARG A 163 -1.20 41.00 10.86
CA ARG A 163 -1.55 42.02 11.87
C ARG A 163 -0.76 43.31 11.67
N LEU A 164 0.54 43.21 11.41
CA LEU A 164 1.39 44.38 11.13
C LEU A 164 0.93 45.10 9.87
N ALA A 165 0.64 44.36 8.79
CA ALA A 165 0.14 44.95 7.55
C ALA A 165 -1.19 45.71 7.74
N LEU A 166 -2.08 45.21 8.59
CA LEU A 166 -3.32 45.91 8.94
C LEU A 166 -3.08 47.18 9.76
N GLN A 167 -2.12 47.15 10.68
CA GLN A 167 -1.72 48.32 11.47
C GLN A 167 -1.11 49.40 10.56
N ASP A 168 -0.19 49.02 9.68
CA ASP A 168 0.44 49.94 8.72
C ASP A 168 -0.59 50.56 7.79
N LYS A 169 -1.56 49.76 7.29
CA LYS A 169 -2.66 50.26 6.48
C LYS A 169 -3.48 51.32 7.22
N LYS A 170 -3.80 51.09 8.49
CA LYS A 170 -4.58 52.04 9.31
C LYS A 170 -3.80 53.35 9.50
N LEU A 171 -2.51 53.26 9.80
CA LEU A 171 -1.63 54.42 9.95
C LEU A 171 -1.57 55.25 8.65
N LEU A 172 -1.48 54.59 7.50
CA LEU A 172 -1.51 55.25 6.19
C LEU A 172 -2.84 55.96 5.90
N GLU A 173 -3.97 55.35 6.30
CA GLU A 173 -5.29 55.98 6.19
C GLU A 173 -5.40 57.23 7.08
N GLU A 174 -4.86 57.16 8.31
CA GLU A 174 -4.79 58.30 9.24
C GLU A 174 -3.93 59.44 8.65
N TYR A 175 -2.72 59.15 8.15
CA TYR A 175 -1.88 60.17 7.51
C TYR A 175 -2.50 60.78 6.25
N LYS A 176 -3.24 59.98 5.46
CA LYS A 176 -3.93 60.49 4.29
C LYS A 176 -5.02 61.47 4.69
N ALA A 177 -5.82 61.14 5.70
CA ALA A 177 -6.85 62.02 6.24
C ALA A 177 -6.26 63.29 6.87
N GLU A 178 -5.14 63.17 7.60
CA GLU A 178 -4.45 64.32 8.18
C GLU A 178 -3.93 65.26 7.09
N ASN A 179 -3.30 64.73 6.04
CA ASN A 179 -2.89 65.53 4.88
C ASN A 179 -4.06 66.23 4.18
N ASP A 180 -5.18 65.53 3.98
CA ASP A 180 -6.38 66.12 3.37
C ASP A 180 -6.93 67.27 4.24
N SER A 181 -6.91 67.12 5.56
CA SER A 181 -7.32 68.17 6.51
C SER A 181 -6.36 69.37 6.52
N LEU A 182 -5.05 69.13 6.45
CA LEU A 182 -4.03 70.18 6.38
C LEU A 182 -4.12 70.97 5.07
N LYS A 183 -4.43 70.30 3.96
CA LYS A 183 -4.71 70.94 2.67
C LYS A 183 -5.94 71.84 2.74
N ALA A 184 -7.01 71.40 3.41
CA ALA A 184 -8.20 72.22 3.61
C ALA A 184 -7.94 73.43 4.53
N LEU A 185 -7.01 73.32 5.48
CA LEU A 185 -6.63 74.39 6.39
C LEU A 185 -5.71 75.45 5.75
N LYS A 186 -4.85 75.04 4.81
CA LYS A 186 -4.09 75.96 3.95
C LYS A 186 -5.04 76.62 2.95
N MET A 187 -5.64 77.74 3.35
CA MET A 187 -6.37 78.63 2.44
C MET A 187 -5.45 79.11 1.30
N PRO A 188 -5.92 79.22 0.05
CA PRO A 188 -5.14 79.80 -1.03
C PRO A 188 -5.07 81.31 -0.83
N THR A 189 -3.97 81.82 -0.29
CA THR A 189 -3.57 83.22 -0.45
C THR A 189 -2.58 83.30 -1.59
N GLU A 190 -2.95 84.12 -2.58
CA GLU A 190 -2.31 84.24 -3.89
C GLU A 190 -0.79 84.53 -3.86
N ASP A 191 -0.20 84.11 -4.97
CA ASP A 191 0.99 84.63 -5.64
C ASP A 191 2.38 84.08 -5.27
N THR A 192 2.89 83.30 -6.23
CA THR A 192 4.30 83.06 -6.57
C THR A 192 5.11 82.20 -5.59
N LYS A 193 5.09 80.88 -5.82
CA LYS A 193 6.23 79.89 -5.78
C LYS A 193 5.87 78.47 -5.30
N GLU A 194 4.62 78.17 -4.99
CA GLU A 194 4.29 76.87 -4.35
C GLU A 194 4.16 75.67 -5.30
N GLU A 195 3.99 75.88 -6.62
CA GLU A 195 3.79 74.79 -7.58
C GLU A 195 5.01 73.83 -7.70
N GLN A 196 6.23 74.27 -7.37
CA GLN A 196 7.42 73.42 -7.45
C GLN A 196 7.61 72.50 -6.23
N VAL A 197 7.00 72.80 -5.08
CA VAL A 197 7.29 72.06 -3.83
C VAL A 197 6.38 70.85 -3.67
N GLU A 198 5.17 70.84 -4.26
CA GLU A 198 4.22 69.74 -4.11
C GLU A 198 4.51 68.55 -5.04
N HIS A 199 5.03 68.80 -6.25
CA HIS A 199 5.38 67.73 -7.20
C HIS A 199 6.61 66.91 -6.79
N GLN A 200 7.56 67.49 -6.06
CA GLN A 200 8.81 66.82 -5.70
C GLN A 200 8.64 65.62 -4.74
N PRO A 201 7.83 65.68 -3.66
CA PRO A 201 7.57 64.52 -2.82
C PRO A 201 6.63 63.50 -3.48
N GLN A 202 5.69 63.94 -4.33
CA GLN A 202 4.79 63.04 -5.07
C GLN A 202 5.52 62.25 -6.16
N GLU A 203 6.39 62.89 -6.94
CA GLU A 203 7.24 62.20 -7.91
C GLU A 203 8.19 61.22 -7.22
N LYS A 204 8.77 61.59 -6.07
CA LYS A 204 9.61 60.67 -5.29
C LYS A 204 8.81 59.48 -4.77
N LEU A 205 7.57 59.69 -4.36
CA LEU A 205 6.68 58.62 -3.89
C LEU A 205 6.31 57.66 -5.03
N GLU A 206 5.92 58.19 -6.19
CA GLU A 206 5.59 57.37 -7.36
C GLU A 206 6.83 56.66 -7.93
N ALA A 207 8.00 57.31 -7.91
CA ALA A 207 9.28 56.69 -8.25
C ALA A 207 9.62 55.52 -7.31
N LEU A 208 9.55 55.73 -5.99
CA LEU A 208 9.77 54.67 -5.00
C LEU A 208 8.76 53.53 -5.13
N LYS A 209 7.50 53.83 -5.41
CA LYS A 209 6.45 52.83 -5.63
C LYS A 209 6.69 52.01 -6.89
N SER A 210 7.16 52.66 -7.95
CA SER A 210 7.59 51.97 -9.17
C SER A 210 8.82 51.10 -8.93
N GLU A 211 9.79 51.56 -8.14
CA GLU A 211 11.00 50.82 -7.79
C GLU A 211 10.67 49.57 -6.96
N ILE A 212 9.83 49.70 -5.93
CA ILE A 212 9.33 48.57 -5.13
C ILE A 212 8.61 47.56 -6.01
N LYS A 213 7.77 48.03 -6.96
CA LYS A 213 7.07 47.14 -7.89
C LYS A 213 8.04 46.41 -8.82
N THR A 214 9.07 47.09 -9.33
CA THR A 214 10.11 46.46 -10.15
C THR A 214 10.93 45.45 -9.36
N LEU A 215 11.27 45.73 -8.10
CA LEU A 215 11.98 44.79 -7.23
C LEU A 215 11.13 43.56 -6.92
N GLN A 216 9.82 43.73 -6.71
CA GLN A 216 8.89 42.60 -6.53
C GLN A 216 8.74 41.77 -7.80
N GLU A 217 8.66 42.41 -8.97
CA GLU A 217 8.63 41.72 -10.28
C GLU A 217 9.92 40.93 -10.50
N GLN A 218 11.09 41.52 -10.23
CA GLN A 218 12.39 40.84 -10.32
C GLN A 218 12.50 39.63 -9.37
N LEU A 219 11.95 39.75 -8.16
CA LEU A 219 11.95 38.67 -7.18
C LEU A 219 11.03 37.52 -7.61
N ASN A 220 9.89 37.84 -8.22
CA ASN A 220 8.97 36.87 -8.81
C ASN A 220 9.53 36.24 -10.09
N GLU A 221 10.20 37.00 -10.94
CA GLU A 221 10.88 36.51 -12.15
C GLU A 221 12.04 35.58 -11.80
N GLN A 222 12.84 35.93 -10.78
CA GLN A 222 13.88 35.07 -10.22
C GLN A 222 13.30 33.77 -9.64
N ALA A 223 12.10 33.82 -9.05
CA ALA A 223 11.37 32.63 -8.60
C ALA A 223 10.79 31.79 -9.75
N THR A 224 10.56 32.38 -10.94
CA THR A 224 10.06 31.65 -12.13
C THR A 224 11.15 31.17 -13.11
N MET A 225 12.38 31.70 -13.03
CA MET A 225 13.51 31.32 -13.88
C MET A 225 14.42 30.26 -13.26
N GLU A 226 14.16 29.80 -12.03
CA GLU A 226 14.69 28.52 -11.57
C GLU A 226 13.84 27.43 -12.25
N PRO A 227 14.39 26.65 -13.20
CA PRO A 227 13.64 25.53 -13.74
C PRO A 227 13.29 24.62 -12.58
N GLN A 228 12.10 23.99 -12.64
CA GLN A 228 11.81 22.78 -11.88
C GLN A 228 12.89 21.73 -12.18
N GLU A 229 14.03 21.81 -11.50
CA GLU A 229 14.97 20.73 -11.34
C GLU A 229 14.94 20.35 -9.87
N ALA A 230 14.66 19.07 -9.65
CA ALA A 230 14.44 18.42 -8.37
C ALA A 230 15.27 19.04 -7.21
N PRO A 231 14.71 19.11 -5.98
CA PRO A 231 15.34 19.79 -4.86
C PRO A 231 16.79 19.32 -4.72
N ARG A 232 17.72 20.23 -5.03
CA ARG A 232 19.16 19.96 -4.99
C ARG A 232 19.46 19.33 -3.64
N LYS A 233 20.20 18.24 -3.59
CA LYS A 233 20.38 17.46 -2.36
C LYS A 233 21.47 18.13 -1.51
N TRP A 234 21.10 19.16 -0.74
CA TRP A 234 22.01 19.94 0.14
C TRP A 234 22.77 19.03 1.12
N TRP A 235 22.18 17.89 1.47
CA TRP A 235 22.72 16.86 2.36
C TRP A 235 23.99 16.14 1.88
N LYS A 236 24.40 16.29 0.61
CA LYS A 236 25.66 15.70 0.11
C LYS A 236 26.91 16.50 0.45
N PHE A 237 26.77 17.72 0.97
CA PHE A 237 27.90 18.61 1.26
C PHE A 237 28.44 18.46 2.71
N TRP A 238 27.83 17.59 3.52
CA TRP A 238 28.15 17.39 4.94
C TRP A 238 28.71 15.99 5.24
N LYS A 239 29.46 15.38 4.31
CA LYS A 239 30.11 14.08 4.53
C LYS A 239 31.61 14.17 4.34
#